data_AF-A0A2V9GC65-F1
#
_entry.id   AF-A0A2V9GC65-F1
#
_cell.length_a   1.000
_cell.length_b   1.000
_cell.length_c   1.000
_cell.angle_alpha   90.00
_cell.angle_beta   90.00
_cell.angle_gamma   90.00
#
_symmetry.space_group_name_H-M   'P 1'
#
loop_
_entity.id
_entity.type
_entity.pdbx_description
1 polymer ?
#
loop_
_entity_poly.entity_id
_entity_poly.type
_entity_poly.pdbx_seq_one_letter_code
_entity_poly.pdbx_strand_id
1 'polypeptide(L)'
;MKTETALARLASNRLDEVALAEVYRNAKEKIDGIVTQWFGKGTIATDALSRVLVRIAKNAVHFCPHFHKSEDFVLGHVIQECQRLYSEATTRIARAHFN
;
A
#
# COMPACT_ATOMS: atom_id res chain seq x y z
N MET A 1 10.56 12.28 -9.74
CA MET A 1 9.70 13.45 -10.04
C MET A 1 8.23 13.10 -10.26
N LYS A 2 7.87 12.01 -10.95
CA LYS A 2 6.45 11.65 -11.17
C LYS A 2 5.75 11.18 -9.87
N THR A 3 6.41 10.34 -9.07
CA THR A 3 5.83 9.81 -7.82
C THR A 3 5.63 10.88 -6.75
N GLU A 4 6.58 11.81 -6.59
CA GLU A 4 6.46 12.90 -5.60
C GLU A 4 5.26 13.81 -5.90
N THR A 5 5.07 14.15 -7.18
CA THR A 5 3.94 14.97 -7.63
C THR A 5 2.62 14.25 -7.39
N ALA A 6 2.56 12.95 -7.68
CA ALA A 6 1.39 12.13 -7.43
C ALA A 6 1.09 12.03 -5.92
N LEU A 7 2.11 11.88 -5.07
CA LEU A 7 1.96 11.90 -3.61
C LEU A 7 1.45 13.26 -3.10
N ALA A 8 1.93 14.38 -3.64
CA ALA A 8 1.44 15.71 -3.29
C ALA A 8 -0.03 15.93 -3.68
N ARG A 9 -0.44 15.40 -4.85
CA ARG A 9 -1.84 15.40 -5.28
C ARG A 9 -2.71 14.57 -4.35
N LEU A 10 -2.26 13.38 -3.96
CA LEU A 10 -2.96 12.52 -3.00
C LEU A 10 -3.05 13.15 -1.59
N ALA A 11 -2.02 13.88 -1.17
CA ALA A 11 -2.05 14.64 0.08
C ALA A 11 -3.14 15.72 0.07
N SER A 12 -3.38 16.34 -1.09
CA SER A 12 -4.42 17.35 -1.27
C SER A 12 -5.82 16.75 -1.49
N ASN A 13 -5.88 15.62 -2.22
CA ASN A 13 -7.09 14.87 -2.49
C ASN A 13 -6.79 13.36 -2.51
N ARG A 14 -7.09 12.69 -1.41
CA ARG A 14 -6.90 11.22 -1.28
C ARG A 14 -7.76 10.37 -2.24
N LEU A 15 -8.73 10.98 -2.91
CA LEU A 15 -9.60 10.34 -3.91
C LEU A 15 -9.13 10.62 -5.35
N ASP A 16 -7.95 11.21 -5.54
CA ASP A 16 -7.36 11.40 -6.87
C ASP A 16 -6.88 10.04 -7.43
N GLU A 17 -7.78 9.34 -8.11
CA GLU A 17 -7.53 8.01 -8.69
C GLU A 17 -6.39 8.03 -9.72
N VAL A 18 -6.23 9.14 -10.45
CA VAL A 18 -5.15 9.29 -11.43
C VAL A 18 -3.80 9.33 -10.72
N ALA A 19 -3.69 10.12 -9.65
CA ALA A 19 -2.48 10.18 -8.85
C ALA A 19 -2.18 8.84 -8.17
N LEU A 20 -3.19 8.14 -7.65
CA LEU A 20 -2.99 6.80 -7.08
C LEU A 20 -2.49 5.79 -8.12
N ALA A 21 -3.07 5.82 -9.33
CA ALA A 21 -2.62 4.99 -10.45
C ALA A 21 -1.19 5.33 -10.90
N GLU A 22 -0.78 6.61 -10.84
CA GLU A 22 0.60 7.02 -11.10
C GLU A 22 1.57 6.49 -10.06
N VAL A 23 1.26 6.60 -8.77
CA VAL A 23 2.08 6.02 -7.69
C VAL A 23 2.22 4.51 -7.91
N TYR A 24 1.12 3.82 -8.17
CA TYR A 24 1.14 2.38 -8.43
C TYR A 24 2.00 2.03 -9.64
N ARG A 25 1.78 2.68 -10.80
CA ARG A 25 2.52 2.39 -12.03
C ARG A 25 4.03 2.60 -11.87
N ASN A 26 4.45 3.62 -11.13
CA ASN A 26 5.87 3.93 -10.95
C ASN A 26 6.61 2.92 -10.06
N ALA A 27 5.88 2.19 -9.20
CA ALA A 27 6.46 1.20 -8.28
C ALA A 27 5.84 -0.20 -8.45
N LYS A 28 5.17 -0.46 -9.58
CA LYS A 28 4.28 -1.61 -9.78
C LYS A 28 4.96 -2.93 -9.47
N GLU A 29 6.11 -3.18 -10.08
CA GLU A 29 6.84 -4.44 -9.93
C GLU A 29 7.18 -4.73 -8.46
N LYS A 30 7.66 -3.72 -7.72
CA LYS A 30 8.01 -3.86 -6.31
C LYS A 30 6.78 -4.03 -5.42
N ILE A 31 5.72 -3.26 -5.66
CA ILE A 31 4.44 -3.37 -4.92
C ILE A 31 3.86 -4.78 -5.12
N ASP A 32 3.73 -5.21 -6.38
CA ASP A 32 3.18 -6.52 -6.73
C ASP A 32 4.05 -7.65 -6.15
N GLY A 33 5.38 -7.49 -6.19
CA GLY A 33 6.33 -8.43 -5.60
C GLY A 33 6.14 -8.61 -4.09
N ILE A 34 6.02 -7.50 -3.35
CA ILE A 34 5.76 -7.54 -1.91
C ILE A 34 4.40 -8.16 -1.62
N VAL A 35 3.33 -7.72 -2.29
CA VAL A 35 1.98 -8.28 -2.06
C VAL A 35 1.95 -9.78 -2.35
N THR A 36 2.61 -10.22 -3.44
CA THR A 36 2.70 -11.63 -3.80
C THR A 36 3.50 -12.44 -2.78
N GLN A 37 4.57 -11.87 -2.22
CA GLN A 37 5.35 -12.54 -1.18
C GLN A 37 4.51 -12.85 0.07
N TRP A 38 3.59 -11.96 0.45
CA TRP A 38 2.75 -12.14 1.63
C TRP A 38 1.51 -12.99 1.39
N PHE A 39 0.89 -12.88 0.22
CA PHE A 39 -0.45 -13.45 -0.03
C PHE A 39 -0.49 -14.46 -1.18
N GLY A 40 0.64 -14.76 -1.81
CA GLY A 40 0.70 -15.58 -3.01
C GLY A 40 0.06 -14.89 -4.23
N LYS A 41 -0.41 -15.68 -5.19
CA LYS A 41 -1.13 -15.18 -6.38
C LYS A 41 -2.62 -15.47 -6.24
N GLY A 42 -3.46 -14.59 -6.80
CA GLY A 42 -4.91 -14.81 -6.89
C GLY A 42 -5.75 -13.67 -6.28
N THR A 43 -6.99 -14.00 -5.91
CA THR A 43 -7.99 -13.03 -5.46
C THR A 43 -7.61 -12.37 -4.13
N ILE A 44 -6.99 -13.10 -3.21
CA ILE A 44 -6.52 -12.56 -1.93
C ILE A 44 -5.46 -11.48 -2.15
N ALA A 45 -4.49 -11.73 -3.03
CA ALA A 45 -3.47 -10.75 -3.38
C ALA A 45 -4.08 -9.50 -4.04
N THR A 46 -5.14 -9.67 -4.83
CA THR A 46 -5.84 -8.56 -5.48
C THR A 46 -6.60 -7.68 -4.48
N ASP A 47 -7.28 -8.29 -3.51
CA ASP A 47 -7.93 -7.56 -2.41
C ASP A 47 -6.89 -6.84 -1.53
N ALA A 48 -5.81 -7.54 -1.18
CA ALA A 48 -4.71 -6.97 -0.40
C ALA A 48 -4.07 -5.77 -1.11
N LEU A 49 -3.80 -5.88 -2.41
CA LEU A 49 -3.27 -4.78 -3.21
C LEU A 49 -4.20 -3.55 -3.15
N SER A 50 -5.51 -3.75 -3.30
CA SER A 50 -6.49 -2.67 -3.24
C SER A 50 -6.44 -1.93 -1.89
N ARG A 51 -6.33 -2.69 -0.79
CA ARG A 51 -6.20 -2.12 0.57
C ARG A 51 -4.86 -1.40 0.78
N VAL A 52 -3.77 -1.95 0.25
CA VAL A 52 -2.44 -1.33 0.24
C VAL A 52 -2.47 0.03 -0.47
N LEU A 53 -3.07 0.10 -1.66
CA LEU A 53 -3.18 1.35 -2.40
C LEU A 53 -4.00 2.40 -1.65
N VAL A 54 -5.13 1.99 -1.04
CA VAL A 54 -5.92 2.87 -0.16
C VAL A 54 -5.09 3.36 1.04
N ARG A 55 -4.25 2.49 1.62
CA ARG A 55 -3.36 2.88 2.73
C ARG A 55 -2.35 3.95 2.29
N ILE A 56 -1.71 3.78 1.14
CA ILE A 56 -0.78 4.77 0.59
C ILE A 56 -1.49 6.11 0.39
N ALA A 57 -2.66 6.11 -0.26
CA ALA A 57 -3.44 7.34 -0.49
C ALA A 57 -3.78 8.06 0.82
N LYS A 58 -4.21 7.32 1.86
CA LYS A 58 -4.52 7.89 3.19
C LYS A 58 -3.31 8.48 3.90
N ASN A 59 -2.11 7.94 3.66
CA ASN A 59 -0.89 8.38 4.34
C ASN A 59 -0.07 9.37 3.51
N ALA A 60 -0.45 9.66 2.26
CA ALA A 60 0.30 10.56 1.38
C ALA A 60 0.55 11.96 1.98
N VAL A 61 -0.33 12.44 2.87
CA VAL A 61 -0.15 13.71 3.62
C VAL A 61 1.11 13.74 4.50
N HIS A 62 1.64 12.58 4.87
CA HIS A 62 2.86 12.45 5.66
C HIS A 62 4.13 12.39 4.81
N PHE A 63 4.00 12.35 3.48
CA PHE A 63 5.17 12.39 2.61
C PHE A 63 5.81 13.77 2.65
N CYS A 64 7.13 13.79 2.84
CA CYS A 64 7.92 15.01 2.81
C CYS A 64 9.20 14.72 2.03
N PRO A 65 9.41 15.33 0.85
CA PRO A 65 10.53 15.01 -0.02
C PRO A 65 11.90 15.40 0.58
N HIS A 66 11.92 16.26 1.61
CA HIS A 66 13.14 16.63 2.34
C HIS A 66 13.63 15.52 3.28
N PHE A 67 12.73 14.65 3.75
CA PHE A 67 13.04 13.60 4.72
C PHE A 67 12.91 12.18 4.15
N HIS A 68 12.15 12.03 3.05
CA HIS A 68 11.80 10.73 2.51
C HIS A 68 12.15 10.63 1.03
N LYS A 69 12.70 9.48 0.62
CA LYS A 69 12.65 9.05 -0.78
C LYS A 69 11.24 8.55 -1.07
N SER A 70 10.67 8.99 -2.20
CA SER A 70 9.28 8.65 -2.57
C SER A 70 9.04 7.14 -2.68
N GLU A 71 10.02 6.41 -3.22
CA GLU A 71 9.96 4.96 -3.30
C GLU A 71 9.96 4.30 -1.91
N ASP A 72 10.91 4.66 -1.03
CA ASP A 72 11.00 4.09 0.32
C ASP A 72 9.73 4.37 1.14
N PHE A 73 9.17 5.57 1.00
CA PHE A 73 7.90 5.94 1.63
C PHE A 73 6.75 5.03 1.18
N VAL A 74 6.60 4.84 -0.14
CA VAL A 74 5.56 3.98 -0.72
C VAL A 74 5.75 2.53 -0.28
N LEU A 75 6.94 1.97 -0.47
CA LEU A 75 7.22 0.57 -0.15
C LEU A 75 7.13 0.29 1.36
N GLY A 76 7.53 1.24 2.20
CA GLY A 76 7.35 1.15 3.65
C GLY A 76 5.89 0.96 4.04
N HIS A 77 4.98 1.75 3.45
CA HIS A 77 3.54 1.59 3.69
C HIS A 77 2.95 0.30 3.11
N VAL A 78 3.48 -0.18 1.97
CA VAL A 78 3.09 -1.49 1.42
C VAL A 78 3.40 -2.61 2.42
N ILE A 79 4.64 -2.65 2.93
CA ILE A 79 5.09 -3.68 3.88
C ILE A 79 4.26 -3.61 5.17
N GLN A 80 4.10 -2.42 5.74
CA GLN A 80 3.33 -2.22 6.98
C GLN A 80 1.88 -2.69 6.83
N GLU A 81 1.24 -2.39 5.69
CA GLU A 81 -0.13 -2.77 5.46
C GLU A 81 -0.28 -4.27 5.19
N CYS A 82 0.63 -4.88 4.41
CA CYS A 82 0.67 -6.33 4.23
C CYS A 82 0.81 -7.05 5.59
N GLN A 83 1.73 -6.60 6.44
CA GLN A 83 1.92 -7.16 7.78
C GLN A 83 0.67 -7.03 8.65
N ARG A 84 0.00 -5.86 8.61
CA ARG A 84 -1.25 -5.63 9.34
C ARG A 84 -2.36 -6.57 8.88
N LEU A 85 -2.57 -6.68 7.56
CA LEU A 85 -3.59 -7.54 6.97
C LEU A 85 -3.35 -9.01 7.28
N TYR A 86 -2.09 -9.46 7.19
CA TYR A 86 -1.70 -10.81 7.55
C TYR A 86 -1.99 -11.11 9.03
N SER A 87 -1.56 -10.22 9.93
CA SER A 87 -1.79 -10.33 11.38
C SER A 87 -3.29 -10.38 11.73
N GLU A 88 -4.11 -9.57 11.05
CA GLU A 88 -5.56 -9.57 11.23
C GLU A 88 -6.20 -10.88 10.79
N ALA A 89 -5.77 -11.44 9.66
CA ALA A 89 -6.26 -12.72 9.17
C ALA A 89 -5.90 -13.86 10.16
N THR A 90 -4.64 -13.91 10.62
CA THR A 90 -4.20 -14.92 11.59
C THR A 90 -4.96 -14.82 12.91
N THR A 91 -5.20 -13.60 13.40
CA THR A 91 -5.95 -13.36 14.65
C THR A 91 -7.40 -13.84 14.53
N ARG A 92 -8.05 -13.60 13.37
CA ARG A 92 -9.42 -14.06 13.13
C ARG A 92 -9.51 -15.58 13.08
N ILE A 93 -8.56 -16.24 12.41
CA ILE A 93 -8.48 -17.70 12.34
C ILE A 93 -8.30 -18.28 13.74
N ALA A 94 -7.34 -17.76 14.53
CA ALA A 94 -7.13 -18.20 15.90
C ALA A 94 -8.41 -18.09 16.74
N ARG A 95 -9.10 -16.94 16.69
CA ARG A 95 -10.37 -16.73 17.40
C ARG A 95 -11.48 -17.69 16.95
N ALA A 96 -11.52 -18.07 15.68
CA ALA A 96 -12.50 -19.01 15.15
C ALA A 96 -12.23 -20.47 15.57
N HIS A 97 -10.99 -20.82 15.93
CA HIS A 97 -10.62 -22.15 16.40
C HIS A 97 -10.82 -22.36 17.92
N PHE A 98 -10.92 -21.28 18.71
CA PHE A 98 -11.10 -21.33 20.17
C PHE A 98 -12.54 -21.02 20.63
N ASN A 99 -13.45 -20.73 19.69
CA ASN A 99 -14.89 -20.58 19.92
C ASN A 99 -15.64 -21.75 19.27
#